data_AF-A0AAV3AER2-F1
#
_entry.id   AF-A0AAV3AER2-F1
#
_cell.length_a   1.000
_cell.length_b   1.000
_cell.length_c   1.000
_cell.angle_alpha   90.00
_cell.angle_beta   90.00
_cell.angle_gamma   90.00
#
_symmetry.space_group_name_H-M   'P 1'
#
loop_
_entity.id
_entity.type
_entity.pdbx_description
1 polymer ?
#
loop_
_entity_poly.entity_id
_entity_poly.type
_entity_poly.pdbx_seq_one_letter_code
_entity_poly.pdbx_strand_id
1 'polypeptide(L)'
;MGSAALRCFCYGCLFTSVTWTLLLFIYFNFSEENQGARHVPIKGLEPYNPHPKKIYPRFSRGSFEQSDGSYKGRAAEQMGNHIGDVLDTNGNFSPEMGMIFNEQDQDVRDIGYQKHAFNLLISNRLGYHRDIPDTRDPKCAKRTYPTELPVASVVICFYNEAFSALLRTVHSVLDRTPANLLHEIILVDDNSELDDLKIQLDNYIQENLPNKVKVVRNKHREGLIRGRMVGASHATGDVLVFLDSHCEVNEMWLQPLLAPIKENTKTVVCPVIDIISADTLMYSSSPVVRGGFNWGLHFKWDPVPMSDLGGPDGFTAPFRSPTMAGGLFAMDREYFNTLGQYDSGMDIWGGENLEISFREQYFALRPELRNRDYGDISERVALRNRLKCKSFKWYLDTIYPEMQISGPNAKPQPPVFVNRGQKRPKILQRGRLINMQTNRCLVAQGHPSQKGGLVVAKQCDYNDSDQIWTYNEEHELILSNLLCLDVSETRSSDPPRLMKCHGSGGSQQWVFGKNNRLYQVSVGQCLKLVDSLSHKGYVSMAICDGSSSQQWHMES
;
A
#
# COMPACT_ATOMS: atom_id res chain seq x y z
N MET A 1 31.89 -23.05 59.68
CA MET A 1 31.84 -21.72 59.02
C MET A 1 30.55 -21.55 58.20
N GLY A 2 29.36 -21.80 58.78
CA GLY A 2 28.08 -21.80 58.01
C GLY A 2 27.03 -20.78 58.45
N SER A 3 27.26 -20.01 59.53
CA SER A 3 26.22 -19.14 60.12
C SER A 3 26.20 -17.71 59.55
N ALA A 4 27.34 -17.17 59.13
CA ALA A 4 27.42 -15.78 58.64
C ALA A 4 26.90 -15.63 57.19
N ALA A 5 27.26 -16.56 56.30
CA ALA A 5 26.85 -16.52 54.89
C ALA A 5 25.33 -16.68 54.73
N LEU A 6 24.71 -17.57 55.52
CA LEU A 6 23.26 -17.75 55.50
C LEU A 6 22.53 -16.51 56.01
N ARG A 7 23.07 -15.84 57.04
CA ARG A 7 22.51 -14.57 57.53
C ARG A 7 22.62 -13.47 56.47
N CYS A 8 23.76 -13.31 55.83
CA CYS A 8 23.94 -12.34 54.74
C CYS A 8 23.01 -12.60 53.55
N PHE A 9 22.81 -13.88 53.17
CA PHE A 9 21.85 -14.26 52.13
C PHE A 9 20.41 -13.94 52.54
N CYS A 10 19.99 -14.29 53.75
CA CYS A 10 18.67 -13.95 54.27
C CYS A 10 18.45 -12.43 54.36
N TYR A 11 19.45 -11.66 54.79
CA TYR A 11 19.37 -10.19 54.80
C TYR A 11 19.31 -9.61 53.37
N GLY A 12 20.01 -10.20 52.41
CA GLY A 12 19.91 -9.82 51.00
C GLY A 12 18.52 -10.10 50.41
N CYS A 13 17.93 -11.25 50.70
CA CYS A 13 16.55 -11.57 50.29
C CYS A 13 15.51 -10.67 50.96
N LEU A 14 15.68 -10.34 52.25
CA LEU A 14 14.81 -9.41 52.96
C LEU A 14 14.92 -7.99 52.39
N PHE A 15 16.14 -7.51 52.15
CA PHE A 15 16.35 -6.17 51.62
C PHE A 15 15.78 -6.03 50.21
N THR A 16 16.04 -7.01 49.34
CA THR A 16 15.50 -7.03 47.96
C THR A 16 13.97 -7.12 47.94
N SER A 17 13.37 -7.94 48.81
CA SER A 17 11.91 -8.04 48.94
C SER A 17 11.28 -6.73 49.43
N VAL A 18 11.89 -6.07 50.44
CA VAL A 18 11.43 -4.77 50.94
C VAL A 18 11.56 -3.69 49.87
N THR A 19 12.67 -3.66 49.11
CA THR A 19 12.84 -2.69 48.02
C THR A 19 11.84 -2.91 46.89
N TRP A 20 11.55 -4.16 46.51
CA TRP A 20 10.54 -4.46 45.48
C TRP A 20 9.13 -4.13 45.95
N THR A 21 8.82 -4.38 47.23
CA THR A 21 7.52 -4.04 47.81
C THR A 21 7.31 -2.53 47.87
N LEU A 22 8.35 -1.76 48.22
CA LEU A 22 8.33 -0.29 48.18
C LEU A 22 8.19 0.25 46.75
N LEU A 23 8.89 -0.33 45.78
CA LEU A 23 8.78 0.06 44.37
C LEU A 23 7.39 -0.26 43.80
N LEU A 24 6.83 -1.43 44.12
CA LEU A 24 5.46 -1.79 43.75
C LEU A 24 4.44 -0.90 44.45
N PHE A 25 4.62 -0.59 45.73
CA PHE A 25 3.77 0.34 46.46
C PHE A 25 3.80 1.73 45.83
N ILE A 26 4.98 2.25 45.47
CA ILE A 26 5.10 3.53 44.76
C ILE A 26 4.46 3.45 43.38
N TYR A 27 4.70 2.37 42.63
CA TYR A 27 4.08 2.14 41.32
C TYR A 27 2.55 2.14 41.41
N PHE A 28 1.96 1.42 42.36
CA PHE A 28 0.51 1.35 42.49
C PHE A 28 -0.10 2.65 43.07
N ASN A 29 0.55 3.32 44.02
CA ASN A 29 0.03 4.58 44.58
C ASN A 29 0.21 5.79 43.64
N PHE A 30 1.18 5.75 42.72
CA PHE A 30 1.34 6.79 41.69
C PHE A 30 0.72 6.40 40.34
N SER A 31 0.25 5.16 40.17
CA SER A 31 -0.47 4.68 38.98
C SER A 31 -1.99 4.72 39.14
N GLU A 32 -2.53 5.07 40.31
CA GLU A 32 -3.96 5.38 40.47
C GLU A 32 -4.22 6.87 40.23
N GLU A 33 -4.30 7.25 38.96
CA GLU A 33 -5.25 8.29 38.56
C GLU A 33 -6.61 7.58 38.39
N ASN A 34 -7.47 7.74 39.40
CA ASN A 34 -8.78 7.12 39.60
C ASN A 34 -9.55 6.75 38.30
N GLN A 35 -9.68 5.45 37.99
CA GLN A 35 -10.76 4.92 37.17
C GLN A 35 -11.65 3.99 38.00
N GLY A 36 -12.62 4.59 38.69
CA GLY A 36 -13.76 3.87 39.22
C GLY A 36 -14.75 3.55 38.11
N ALA A 37 -14.89 2.28 37.76
CA ALA A 37 -15.98 1.81 36.91
C ALA A 37 -17.33 1.94 37.63
N ARG A 38 -18.22 2.81 37.15
CA ARG A 38 -19.69 2.64 37.14
C ARG A 38 -20.39 3.80 36.41
N HIS A 39 -21.28 3.40 35.50
CA HIS A 39 -22.36 4.16 34.84
C HIS A 39 -22.00 5.05 33.63
N VAL A 40 -22.45 4.58 32.46
CA VAL A 40 -22.66 5.36 31.24
C VAL A 40 -23.93 6.22 31.43
N PRO A 41 -23.87 7.53 31.12
CA PRO A 41 -24.84 8.06 30.15
C PRO A 41 -24.25 9.11 29.17
N ILE A 42 -24.49 8.86 27.88
CA ILE A 42 -24.94 9.72 26.77
C ILE A 42 -24.70 11.26 26.84
N LYS A 43 -24.22 11.80 25.69
CA LYS A 43 -24.06 13.20 25.20
C LYS A 43 -22.63 13.74 25.39
N GLY A 44 -21.93 14.35 24.43
CA GLY A 44 -22.29 15.00 23.17
C GLY A 44 -21.69 16.44 23.17
N LEU A 45 -20.95 16.80 22.11
CA LEU A 45 -20.44 18.14 21.70
C LEU A 45 -19.14 18.69 22.36
N GLU A 46 -18.05 18.66 21.54
CA GLU A 46 -16.93 19.63 21.29
C GLU A 46 -16.32 20.55 22.40
N PRO A 47 -15.15 21.20 22.17
CA PRO A 47 -13.88 20.75 21.56
C PRO A 47 -12.66 21.09 22.46
N TYR A 48 -11.57 20.31 22.44
CA TYR A 48 -10.30 20.77 23.06
C TYR A 48 -9.05 20.31 22.32
N ASN A 49 -8.16 21.28 22.11
CA ASN A 49 -6.87 21.19 21.44
C ASN A 49 -5.91 20.19 22.11
N PRO A 50 -4.94 19.65 21.36
CA PRO A 50 -4.10 18.54 21.79
C PRO A 50 -2.78 19.03 22.41
N HIS A 51 -2.34 18.42 23.51
CA HIS A 51 -0.91 18.14 23.76
C HIS A 51 -0.76 17.12 24.90
N PRO A 52 -0.01 16.04 24.65
CA PRO A 52 0.95 15.59 25.65
C PRO A 52 2.37 15.64 25.08
N LYS A 53 3.24 16.33 25.82
CA LYS A 53 4.70 16.37 25.61
C LYS A 53 5.26 14.94 25.62
N LYS A 54 5.80 14.48 24.49
CA LYS A 54 6.68 13.31 24.44
C LYS A 54 8.12 13.75 24.62
N ILE A 55 8.80 13.07 25.55
CA ILE A 55 10.20 13.26 25.92
C ILE A 55 11.08 12.73 24.78
N TYR A 56 11.94 13.59 24.23
CA TYR A 56 13.02 13.20 23.33
C TYR A 56 14.37 13.24 24.09
N PRO A 57 15.33 12.34 23.80
CA PRO A 57 16.69 12.50 24.27
C PRO A 57 17.36 13.67 23.53
N ARG A 58 18.05 14.52 24.30
CA ARG A 58 18.76 15.73 23.83
C ARG A 58 19.90 15.36 22.87
N PHE A 59 19.83 15.87 21.64
CA PHE A 59 21.02 16.24 20.86
C PHE A 59 21.07 17.77 20.68
N SER A 60 22.28 18.31 20.73
CA SER A 60 22.64 19.70 20.96
C SER A 60 22.08 20.66 19.90
N ARG A 61 21.18 21.57 20.32
CA ARG A 61 20.69 22.72 19.53
C ARG A 61 21.80 23.77 19.36
N GLY A 62 22.25 23.98 18.12
CA GLY A 62 22.70 25.29 17.65
C GLY A 62 21.49 26.12 17.25
N SER A 63 21.45 27.38 17.66
CA SER A 63 20.36 28.34 17.44
C SER A 63 20.11 28.65 15.97
N PHE A 64 18.86 28.55 15.51
CA PHE A 64 18.39 29.09 14.24
C PHE A 64 17.30 30.14 14.52
N GLU A 65 17.57 31.37 14.13
CA GLU A 65 16.58 32.44 14.06
C GLU A 65 15.66 32.19 12.86
N GLN A 66 14.36 32.27 13.13
CA GLN A 66 13.29 32.08 12.18
C GLN A 66 13.10 33.38 11.41
N SER A 67 13.37 33.37 10.10
CA SER A 67 12.95 34.45 9.19
C SER A 67 11.77 33.98 8.35
N ASP A 68 10.66 34.67 8.57
CA ASP A 68 9.44 34.64 7.78
C ASP A 68 9.74 35.13 6.36
N GLY A 69 9.37 34.37 5.33
CA GLY A 69 9.61 34.77 3.96
C GLY A 69 9.10 33.79 2.91
N SER A 70 7.89 34.04 2.39
CA SER A 70 7.47 33.82 1.00
C SER A 70 8.32 32.83 0.16
N TYR A 71 8.14 31.52 0.34
CA TYR A 71 8.64 30.52 -0.63
C TYR A 71 7.61 30.28 -1.73
N LYS A 72 7.43 31.29 -2.58
CA LYS A 72 6.78 31.16 -3.89
C LYS A 72 7.76 30.52 -4.88
N GLY A 73 7.30 29.51 -5.63
CA GLY A 73 7.65 29.31 -7.04
C GLY A 73 9.05 28.81 -7.44
N ARG A 74 10.02 28.63 -6.53
CA ARG A 74 11.38 28.20 -6.93
C ARG A 74 11.67 26.69 -6.87
N ALA A 75 10.89 25.91 -6.13
CA ALA A 75 11.11 24.46 -6.03
C ALA A 75 10.80 23.73 -7.35
N ALA A 76 9.82 24.22 -8.12
CA ALA A 76 9.50 23.68 -9.44
C ALA A 76 10.56 24.01 -10.50
N GLU A 77 11.21 25.18 -10.44
CA GLU A 77 12.27 25.57 -11.39
C GLU A 77 13.64 24.93 -11.08
N GLN A 78 13.97 24.67 -9.80
CA GLN A 78 15.22 24.00 -9.45
C GLN A 78 15.21 22.48 -9.72
N MET A 79 14.03 21.87 -9.86
CA MET A 79 13.89 20.47 -10.30
C MET A 79 14.28 20.28 -11.77
N GLY A 80 14.28 21.35 -12.59
CA GLY A 80 14.60 21.31 -14.01
C GLY A 80 15.99 20.79 -14.38
N ASN A 81 16.95 20.83 -13.45
CA ASN A 81 18.33 20.38 -13.70
C ASN A 81 18.59 18.89 -13.37
N HIS A 82 17.62 18.17 -12.78
CA HIS A 82 17.74 16.73 -12.48
C HIS A 82 16.78 15.85 -13.30
N ILE A 83 15.97 16.43 -14.20
CA ILE A 83 15.01 15.69 -15.05
C ILE A 83 15.72 14.71 -16.00
N GLY A 84 17.00 14.93 -16.32
CA GLY A 84 17.78 14.05 -17.19
C GLY A 84 18.09 12.65 -16.65
N ASP A 85 17.83 12.37 -15.36
CA ASP A 85 18.19 11.12 -14.68
C ASP A 85 16.97 10.25 -14.28
N VAL A 86 15.76 10.59 -14.73
CA VAL A 86 14.49 9.91 -14.33
C VAL A 86 14.27 8.59 -15.07
N LEU A 87 14.78 8.48 -16.30
CA LEU A 87 14.63 7.33 -17.17
C LEU A 87 16.01 6.76 -17.52
N ASP A 88 16.18 5.44 -17.43
CA ASP A 88 17.35 4.76 -17.98
C ASP A 88 17.31 4.80 -19.52
N THR A 89 18.38 4.33 -20.17
CA THR A 89 18.51 4.34 -21.65
C THR A 89 17.44 3.52 -22.37
N ASN A 90 16.63 2.73 -21.65
CA ASN A 90 15.55 1.91 -22.18
C ASN A 90 14.16 2.48 -21.85
N GLY A 91 14.07 3.65 -21.22
CA GLY A 91 12.79 4.24 -20.80
C GLY A 91 12.21 3.62 -19.53
N ASN A 92 12.99 2.84 -18.77
CA ASN A 92 12.57 2.37 -17.46
C ASN A 92 12.91 3.41 -16.38
N PHE A 93 12.12 3.46 -15.32
CA PHE A 93 12.41 4.30 -14.16
C PHE A 93 13.82 4.02 -13.61
N SER A 94 14.61 5.08 -13.46
CA SER A 94 15.96 4.97 -12.88
C SER A 94 15.89 4.33 -11.49
N PRO A 95 16.71 3.31 -11.20
CA PRO A 95 16.78 2.71 -9.87
C PRO A 95 17.13 3.71 -8.77
N GLU A 96 17.65 4.89 -9.13
CA GLU A 96 18.05 5.94 -8.19
C GLU A 96 16.87 6.85 -7.74
N MET A 97 15.65 6.68 -8.27
CA MET A 97 14.52 7.55 -7.89
C MET A 97 14.10 7.43 -6.43
N GLY A 98 14.26 6.27 -5.81
CA GLY A 98 14.04 6.08 -4.38
C GLY A 98 15.25 6.43 -3.52
N MET A 99 16.37 6.85 -4.12
CA MET A 99 17.62 7.05 -3.41
C MET A 99 17.58 8.34 -2.58
N ILE A 100 17.96 8.22 -1.32
CA ILE A 100 18.09 9.32 -0.36
C ILE A 100 19.50 9.87 -0.49
N PHE A 101 19.61 11.10 -0.99
CA PHE A 101 20.88 11.80 -1.18
C PHE A 101 21.21 12.78 -0.06
N ASN A 102 20.19 13.22 0.70
CA ASN A 102 20.34 14.19 1.77
C ASN A 102 19.26 13.99 2.85
N GLU A 103 19.34 14.76 3.93
CA GLU A 103 18.38 14.68 5.04
C GLU A 103 16.95 15.09 4.62
N GLN A 104 16.81 16.03 3.68
CA GLN A 104 15.48 16.46 3.19
C GLN A 104 14.76 15.32 2.45
N ASP A 105 15.48 14.55 1.62
CA ASP A 105 14.92 13.36 0.99
C ASP A 105 14.42 12.35 2.03
N GLN A 106 15.21 12.16 3.09
CA GLN A 106 14.85 11.25 4.18
C GLN A 106 13.61 11.72 4.91
N ASP A 107 13.53 13.02 5.23
CA ASP A 107 12.37 13.63 5.88
C ASP A 107 11.10 13.47 5.02
N VAL A 108 11.18 13.73 3.71
CA VAL A 108 10.04 13.57 2.79
C VAL A 108 9.56 12.11 2.74
N ARG A 109 10.48 11.15 2.65
CA ARG A 109 10.15 9.72 2.69
C ARG A 109 9.48 9.35 4.01
N ASP A 110 10.07 9.73 5.13
CA ASP A 110 9.61 9.32 6.47
C ASP A 110 8.25 9.96 6.80
N ILE A 111 8.04 11.23 6.45
CA ILE A 111 6.72 11.89 6.51
C ILE A 111 5.70 11.17 5.61
N GLY A 112 6.13 10.74 4.41
CA GLY A 112 5.31 9.96 3.49
C GLY A 112 4.71 8.71 4.12
N TYR A 113 5.54 7.86 4.72
CA TYR A 113 5.07 6.66 5.41
C TYR A 113 4.25 7.00 6.66
N GLN A 114 4.62 8.04 7.40
CA GLN A 114 3.90 8.44 8.61
C GLN A 114 2.47 8.93 8.30
N LYS A 115 2.30 9.74 7.24
CA LYS A 115 1.03 10.38 6.90
C LYS A 115 0.19 9.59 5.91
N HIS A 116 0.84 8.95 4.94
CA HIS A 116 0.18 8.36 3.77
C HIS A 116 0.45 6.85 3.61
N ALA A 117 1.32 6.26 4.44
CA ALA A 117 1.68 4.84 4.39
C ALA A 117 2.34 4.37 3.06
N PHE A 118 2.94 5.28 2.30
CA PHE A 118 3.73 4.95 1.11
C PHE A 118 4.90 5.93 0.91
N ASN A 119 5.79 5.60 -0.02
CA ASN A 119 6.99 6.37 -0.33
C ASN A 119 6.68 7.67 -1.10
N LEU A 120 6.38 8.74 -0.35
CA LEU A 120 6.07 10.06 -0.90
C LEU A 120 7.23 10.68 -1.69
N LEU A 121 8.49 10.37 -1.33
CA LEU A 121 9.67 10.87 -2.04
C LEU A 121 9.65 10.43 -3.51
N ILE A 122 9.43 9.14 -3.76
CA ILE A 122 9.34 8.59 -5.11
C ILE A 122 8.14 9.18 -5.84
N SER A 123 6.97 9.25 -5.19
CA SER A 123 5.78 9.85 -5.82
C SER A 123 6.02 11.30 -6.25
N ASN A 124 6.67 12.11 -5.41
CA ASN A 124 6.95 13.50 -5.78
C ASN A 124 7.92 13.60 -6.96
N ARG A 125 8.97 12.75 -7.00
CA ARG A 125 9.96 12.72 -8.09
C ARG A 125 9.39 12.22 -9.40
N LEU A 126 8.43 11.30 -9.36
CA LEU A 126 7.73 10.80 -10.54
C LEU A 126 6.85 11.86 -11.22
N GLY A 127 6.59 13.01 -10.59
CA GLY A 127 5.67 14.02 -11.11
C GLY A 127 4.22 13.52 -11.16
N TYR A 128 3.38 14.08 -12.03
CA TYR A 128 1.98 13.68 -12.16
C TYR A 128 1.67 12.89 -13.43
N HIS A 129 2.60 12.88 -14.38
CA HIS A 129 2.50 12.14 -15.63
C HIS A 129 3.61 11.10 -15.68
N ARG A 130 3.24 9.85 -15.95
CA ARG A 130 4.21 8.79 -16.23
C ARG A 130 3.59 7.71 -17.10
N ASP A 131 4.43 7.02 -17.84
CA ASP A 131 4.05 5.80 -18.54
C ASP A 131 4.01 4.61 -17.57
N ILE A 132 3.07 3.71 -17.81
CA ILE A 132 2.95 2.44 -17.08
C ILE A 132 2.98 1.28 -18.08
N PRO A 133 3.51 0.11 -17.70
CA PRO A 133 3.52 -1.04 -18.59
C PRO A 133 2.09 -1.49 -18.92
N ASP A 134 1.87 -1.87 -20.18
CA ASP A 134 0.63 -2.56 -20.58
C ASP A 134 0.65 -3.99 -20.03
N THR A 135 -0.04 -4.19 -18.91
CA THR A 135 -0.13 -5.47 -18.18
C THR A 135 -1.26 -6.36 -18.70
N ARG A 136 -2.05 -5.89 -19.67
CA ARG A 136 -3.20 -6.62 -20.19
C ARG A 136 -2.73 -7.85 -20.98
N ASP A 137 -3.63 -8.83 -21.13
CA ASP A 137 -3.36 -9.93 -22.06
C ASP A 137 -3.15 -9.36 -23.49
N PRO A 138 -2.13 -9.79 -24.26
CA PRO A 138 -1.87 -9.28 -25.60
C PRO A 138 -3.06 -9.38 -26.57
N LYS A 139 -4.03 -10.24 -26.30
CA LYS A 139 -5.29 -10.31 -27.08
C LYS A 139 -6.21 -9.12 -26.83
N CYS A 140 -6.14 -8.45 -25.68
CA CYS A 140 -6.92 -7.24 -25.40
C CYS A 140 -6.61 -6.11 -26.37
N ALA A 141 -5.34 -5.96 -26.78
CA ALA A 141 -4.93 -4.93 -27.75
C ALA A 141 -5.58 -5.11 -29.14
N LYS A 142 -6.09 -6.31 -29.45
CA LYS A 142 -6.77 -6.64 -30.71
C LYS A 142 -8.30 -6.49 -30.63
N ARG A 143 -8.85 -6.19 -29.45
CA ARG A 143 -10.29 -6.04 -29.27
C ARG A 143 -10.77 -4.70 -29.81
N THR A 144 -11.91 -4.73 -30.48
CA THR A 144 -12.60 -3.55 -31.01
C THR A 144 -13.89 -3.35 -30.25
N TYR A 145 -14.18 -2.10 -29.89
CA TYR A 145 -15.40 -1.72 -29.20
C TYR A 145 -16.29 -0.87 -30.12
N PRO A 146 -17.62 -0.84 -29.90
CA PRO A 146 -18.51 0.06 -30.62
C PRO A 146 -18.03 1.52 -30.51
N THR A 147 -18.20 2.30 -31.58
CA THR A 147 -17.81 3.72 -31.61
C THR A 147 -18.68 4.58 -30.70
N GLU A 148 -19.98 4.25 -30.62
CA GLU A 148 -20.93 4.92 -29.75
C GLU A 148 -21.00 4.19 -28.40
N LEU A 149 -20.24 4.65 -27.41
CA LEU A 149 -20.35 4.17 -26.03
C LEU A 149 -20.99 5.27 -25.17
N PRO A 150 -21.66 4.92 -24.05
CA PRO A 150 -22.18 5.90 -23.11
C PRO A 150 -21.05 6.73 -22.51
N VAL A 151 -21.32 7.99 -22.16
CA VAL A 151 -20.29 8.86 -21.57
C VAL A 151 -20.17 8.64 -20.06
N ALA A 152 -18.95 8.76 -19.53
CA ALA A 152 -18.64 8.45 -18.15
C ALA A 152 -18.34 9.70 -17.31
N SER A 153 -18.96 9.79 -16.13
CA SER A 153 -18.53 10.67 -15.03
C SER A 153 -17.64 9.86 -14.09
N VAL A 154 -16.36 10.25 -13.98
CA VAL A 154 -15.41 9.62 -13.07
C VAL A 154 -15.47 10.31 -11.71
N VAL A 155 -15.77 9.56 -10.64
CA VAL A 155 -15.88 10.07 -9.28
C VAL A 155 -14.69 9.56 -8.46
N ILE A 156 -13.91 10.49 -7.91
CA ILE A 156 -12.74 10.20 -7.08
C ILE A 156 -12.95 10.87 -5.72
N CYS A 157 -13.20 10.06 -4.69
CA CYS A 157 -13.29 10.54 -3.32
C CYS A 157 -11.92 10.51 -2.66
N PHE A 158 -11.56 11.56 -1.91
CA PHE A 158 -10.27 11.63 -1.24
C PHE A 158 -10.41 12.27 0.16
N TYR A 159 -9.52 11.84 1.06
CA TYR A 159 -9.34 12.43 2.39
C TYR A 159 -7.86 12.36 2.75
N ASN A 160 -7.22 13.51 2.99
CA ASN A 160 -5.80 13.61 3.35
C ASN A 160 -4.87 12.84 2.39
N GLU A 161 -5.24 12.78 1.10
CA GLU A 161 -4.43 12.14 0.06
C GLU A 161 -3.15 12.94 -0.20
N ALA A 162 -2.06 12.25 -0.53
CA ALA A 162 -0.86 12.93 -0.97
C ALA A 162 -1.11 13.66 -2.30
N PHE A 163 -0.73 14.94 -2.36
CA PHE A 163 -0.97 15.80 -3.53
C PHE A 163 -0.49 15.18 -4.86
N SER A 164 0.69 14.54 -4.84
CA SER A 164 1.25 13.86 -6.02
C SER A 164 0.49 12.61 -6.44
N ALA A 165 -0.06 11.82 -5.50
CA ALA A 165 -0.86 10.64 -5.81
C ALA A 165 -2.23 11.03 -6.38
N LEU A 166 -2.89 12.02 -5.77
CA LEU A 166 -4.18 12.54 -6.23
C LEU A 166 -4.07 13.06 -7.67
N LEU A 167 -3.11 13.95 -7.94
CA LEU A 167 -2.95 14.52 -9.27
C LEU A 167 -2.48 13.52 -10.32
N ARG A 168 -1.68 12.51 -9.93
CA ARG A 168 -1.32 11.41 -10.84
C ARG A 168 -2.54 10.60 -11.25
N THR A 169 -3.47 10.38 -10.32
CA THR A 169 -4.75 9.71 -10.64
C THR A 169 -5.55 10.52 -11.66
N VAL A 170 -5.71 11.82 -11.42
CA VAL A 170 -6.45 12.72 -12.31
C VAL A 170 -5.83 12.76 -13.70
N HIS A 171 -4.51 12.97 -13.77
CA HIS A 171 -3.80 13.03 -15.04
C HIS A 171 -3.79 11.69 -15.76
N SER A 172 -3.62 10.57 -15.05
CA SER A 172 -3.72 9.25 -15.68
C SER A 172 -5.09 9.02 -16.33
N VAL A 173 -6.18 9.50 -15.73
CA VAL A 173 -7.52 9.43 -16.33
C VAL A 173 -7.61 10.35 -17.54
N LEU A 174 -7.13 11.58 -17.46
CA LEU A 174 -7.17 12.54 -18.57
C LEU A 174 -6.34 12.06 -19.78
N ASP A 175 -5.14 11.54 -19.54
CA ASP A 175 -4.17 11.18 -20.57
C ASP A 175 -4.58 9.91 -21.33
N ARG A 176 -5.22 8.94 -20.65
CA ARG A 176 -5.54 7.61 -21.20
C ARG A 176 -7.01 7.37 -21.51
N THR A 177 -7.84 8.41 -21.44
CA THR A 177 -9.28 8.28 -21.73
C THR A 177 -9.66 9.10 -22.97
N PRO A 178 -10.31 8.49 -23.97
CA PRO A 178 -10.79 9.23 -25.13
C PRO A 178 -11.71 10.39 -24.72
N ALA A 179 -11.43 11.58 -25.27
CA ALA A 179 -12.12 12.82 -24.88
C ALA A 179 -13.64 12.78 -25.09
N ASN A 180 -14.12 11.97 -26.05
CA ASN A 180 -15.54 11.76 -26.35
C ASN A 180 -16.25 10.82 -25.35
N LEU A 181 -15.51 10.04 -24.58
CA LEU A 181 -16.06 9.12 -23.56
C LEU A 181 -16.00 9.72 -22.16
N LEU A 182 -15.02 10.59 -21.89
CA LEU A 182 -14.89 11.26 -20.60
C LEU A 182 -15.77 12.50 -20.53
N HIS A 183 -16.91 12.40 -19.84
CA HIS A 183 -17.82 13.51 -19.61
C HIS A 183 -17.24 14.51 -18.61
N GLU A 184 -16.89 14.04 -17.41
CA GLU A 184 -16.33 14.86 -16.33
C GLU A 184 -15.56 14.01 -15.31
N ILE A 185 -14.69 14.66 -14.54
CA ILE A 185 -14.03 14.11 -13.36
C ILE A 185 -14.50 14.93 -12.15
N ILE A 186 -15.06 14.25 -11.15
CA ILE A 186 -15.58 14.85 -9.92
C ILE A 186 -14.72 14.38 -8.77
N LEU A 187 -13.91 15.30 -8.25
CA LEU A 187 -13.10 15.09 -7.05
C LEU A 187 -13.94 15.47 -5.83
N VAL A 188 -14.15 14.53 -4.92
CA VAL A 188 -14.91 14.75 -3.69
C VAL A 188 -13.95 14.82 -2.52
N ASP A 189 -13.68 16.03 -2.02
CA ASP A 189 -12.93 16.26 -0.79
C ASP A 189 -13.83 15.93 0.41
N ASP A 190 -13.56 14.81 1.06
CA ASP A 190 -14.28 14.37 2.25
C ASP A 190 -13.73 15.06 3.52
N ASN A 191 -13.71 16.40 3.48
CA ASN A 191 -13.25 17.27 4.56
C ASN A 191 -11.79 17.00 4.99
N SER A 192 -10.86 17.00 4.03
CA SER A 192 -9.41 16.88 4.29
C SER A 192 -8.90 18.02 5.18
N GLU A 193 -7.81 17.77 5.88
CA GLU A 193 -7.17 18.71 6.82
C GLU A 193 -5.85 19.28 6.27
N LEU A 194 -5.31 18.69 5.20
CA LEU A 194 -4.05 19.13 4.60
C LEU A 194 -4.24 20.42 3.79
N ASP A 195 -3.38 21.42 4.02
CA ASP A 195 -3.46 22.75 3.41
C ASP A 195 -3.30 22.73 1.89
N ASP A 196 -2.46 21.83 1.37
CA ASP A 196 -2.21 21.63 -0.06
C ASP A 196 -3.45 21.12 -0.81
N LEU A 197 -4.36 20.42 -0.13
CA LEU A 197 -5.63 19.95 -0.69
C LEU A 197 -6.73 21.02 -0.69
N LYS A 198 -6.47 22.24 -0.20
CA LYS A 198 -7.42 23.36 -0.17
C LYS A 198 -7.19 24.31 -1.35
N ILE A 199 -6.76 25.53 -1.07
CA ILE A 199 -6.60 26.60 -2.05
C ILE A 199 -5.59 26.20 -3.14
N GLN A 200 -4.52 25.49 -2.77
CA GLN A 200 -3.51 25.05 -3.73
C GLN A 200 -4.09 24.07 -4.77
N LEU A 201 -4.89 23.09 -4.33
CA LEU A 201 -5.59 22.18 -5.25
C LEU A 201 -6.57 22.94 -6.15
N ASP A 202 -7.36 23.86 -5.59
CA ASP A 202 -8.34 24.65 -6.36
C ASP A 202 -7.64 25.47 -7.46
N ASN A 203 -6.56 26.16 -7.12
CA ASN A 203 -5.76 26.92 -8.07
C ASN A 203 -5.15 26.01 -9.14
N TYR A 204 -4.59 24.87 -8.73
CA TYR A 204 -3.99 23.93 -9.68
C TYR A 204 -5.01 23.43 -10.70
N ILE A 205 -6.21 23.04 -10.25
CA ILE A 205 -7.29 22.57 -11.13
C ILE A 205 -7.69 23.68 -12.10
N GLN A 206 -7.89 24.90 -11.60
CA GLN A 206 -8.33 26.03 -12.42
C GLN A 206 -7.28 26.44 -13.47
N GLU A 207 -6.00 26.39 -13.12
CA GLU A 207 -4.91 26.87 -13.97
C GLU A 207 -4.40 25.80 -14.95
N ASN A 208 -4.47 24.51 -14.59
CA ASN A 208 -3.76 23.44 -15.31
C ASN A 208 -4.65 22.34 -15.88
N LEU A 209 -5.91 22.21 -15.45
CA LEU A 209 -6.79 21.11 -15.86
C LEU A 209 -7.96 21.60 -16.74
N PRO A 210 -8.51 20.73 -17.60
CA PRO A 210 -9.66 21.10 -18.41
C PRO A 210 -10.91 21.32 -17.55
N ASN A 211 -11.81 22.20 -18.00
CA ASN A 211 -13.07 22.58 -17.32
C ASN A 211 -14.01 21.40 -16.94
N LYS A 212 -13.73 20.19 -17.45
CA LYS A 212 -14.44 18.97 -17.09
C LYS A 212 -14.01 18.37 -15.74
N VAL A 213 -12.95 18.89 -15.12
CA VAL A 213 -12.50 18.49 -13.77
C VAL A 213 -13.06 19.45 -12.73
N LYS A 214 -13.73 18.93 -11.71
CA LYS A 214 -14.41 19.73 -10.67
C LYS A 214 -14.09 19.18 -9.28
N VAL A 215 -14.02 20.06 -8.30
CA VAL A 215 -13.93 19.72 -6.86
C VAL A 215 -15.26 19.99 -6.18
N VAL A 216 -15.73 19.02 -5.40
CA VAL A 216 -16.86 19.11 -4.48
C VAL A 216 -16.31 18.90 -3.07
N ARG A 217 -16.60 19.82 -2.14
CA ARG A 217 -16.08 19.76 -0.77
C ARG A 217 -17.18 19.51 0.25
N ASN A 218 -17.05 18.45 1.03
CA ASN A 218 -17.94 18.18 2.15
C ASN A 218 -17.67 19.17 3.29
N LYS A 219 -18.73 19.57 3.99
CA LYS A 219 -18.63 20.46 5.16
C LYS A 219 -18.13 19.75 6.42
N HIS A 220 -18.38 18.44 6.49
CA HIS A 220 -17.99 17.56 7.58
C HIS A 220 -17.41 16.28 7.01
N ARG A 221 -16.76 15.48 7.85
CA ARG A 221 -16.25 14.18 7.43
C ARG A 221 -17.44 13.21 7.26
N GLU A 222 -17.77 12.89 6.03
CA GLU A 222 -18.89 12.02 5.68
C GLU A 222 -18.48 10.56 5.59
N GLY A 223 -17.23 10.26 5.28
CA GLY A 223 -16.75 8.90 5.01
C GLY A 223 -16.85 8.54 3.53
N LEU A 224 -16.13 7.48 3.13
CA LEU A 224 -15.99 7.06 1.73
C LEU A 224 -17.34 6.83 1.05
N ILE A 225 -18.25 6.17 1.77
CA ILE A 225 -19.55 5.73 1.26
C ILE A 225 -20.43 6.93 0.91
N ARG A 226 -20.61 7.84 1.86
CA ARG A 226 -21.37 9.08 1.67
C ARG A 226 -20.66 10.04 0.72
N GLY A 227 -19.33 10.11 0.75
CA GLY A 227 -18.52 10.84 -0.23
C GLY A 227 -18.81 10.39 -1.67
N ARG A 228 -18.89 9.08 -1.92
CA ARG A 228 -19.24 8.55 -3.25
C ARG A 228 -20.66 8.91 -3.66
N MET A 229 -21.62 8.88 -2.74
CA MET A 229 -23.00 9.31 -3.03
C MET A 229 -23.08 10.81 -3.32
N VAL A 230 -22.29 11.65 -2.63
CA VAL A 230 -22.15 13.08 -2.95
C VAL A 230 -21.56 13.27 -4.34
N GLY A 231 -20.53 12.53 -4.71
CA GLY A 231 -19.97 12.59 -6.08
C GLY A 231 -20.98 12.14 -7.13
N ALA A 232 -21.70 11.05 -6.87
CA ALA A 232 -22.74 10.53 -7.76
C ALA A 232 -23.92 11.50 -7.94
N SER A 233 -24.27 12.28 -6.92
CA SER A 233 -25.36 13.28 -7.02
C SER A 233 -24.98 14.51 -7.84
N HIS A 234 -23.68 14.79 -8.00
CA HIS A 234 -23.17 15.86 -8.87
C HIS A 234 -22.87 15.38 -10.30
N ALA A 235 -22.84 14.06 -10.53
CA ALA A 235 -22.53 13.46 -11.81
C ALA A 235 -23.69 13.58 -12.81
N THR A 236 -23.34 13.94 -14.05
CA THR A 236 -24.29 14.16 -15.14
C THR A 236 -24.08 13.26 -16.36
N GLY A 237 -23.04 12.42 -16.38
CA GLY A 237 -22.81 11.41 -17.40
C GLY A 237 -23.78 10.23 -17.29
N ASP A 238 -23.79 9.38 -18.31
CA ASP A 238 -24.66 8.19 -18.38
C ASP A 238 -24.18 7.11 -17.39
N VAL A 239 -22.86 6.93 -17.29
CA VAL A 239 -22.21 5.92 -16.46
C VAL A 239 -21.40 6.59 -15.35
N LEU A 240 -21.56 6.09 -14.13
CA LEU A 240 -20.69 6.41 -13.00
C LEU A 240 -19.49 5.47 -13.01
N VAL A 241 -18.29 6.02 -12.87
CA VAL A 241 -17.05 5.25 -12.69
C VAL A 241 -16.39 5.72 -11.41
N PHE A 242 -16.33 4.85 -10.40
CA PHE A 242 -15.65 5.16 -9.14
C PHE A 242 -14.20 4.70 -9.21
N LEU A 243 -13.29 5.57 -8.78
CA LEU A 243 -11.88 5.27 -8.60
C LEU A 243 -11.43 5.76 -7.22
N ASP A 244 -10.43 5.10 -6.65
CA ASP A 244 -9.74 5.61 -5.47
C ASP A 244 -8.75 6.72 -5.87
N SER A 245 -8.35 7.56 -4.92
CA SER A 245 -7.52 8.76 -5.15
C SER A 245 -6.03 8.51 -5.40
N HIS A 246 -5.63 7.24 -5.49
CA HIS A 246 -4.26 6.77 -5.70
C HIS A 246 -4.26 5.62 -6.73
N CYS A 247 -4.76 5.89 -7.93
CA CYS A 247 -4.88 4.92 -9.02
C CYS A 247 -4.15 5.41 -10.28
N GLU A 248 -3.68 4.48 -11.10
CA GLU A 248 -3.20 4.77 -12.46
C GLU A 248 -3.89 3.81 -13.42
N VAL A 249 -4.65 4.37 -14.35
CA VAL A 249 -5.48 3.60 -15.28
C VAL A 249 -4.64 3.12 -16.47
N ASN A 250 -4.84 1.88 -16.91
CA ASN A 250 -4.10 1.29 -18.02
C ASN A 250 -4.68 1.70 -19.38
N GLU A 251 -4.01 1.29 -20.45
CA GLU A 251 -4.42 1.52 -21.83
C GLU A 251 -5.83 0.96 -22.10
N MET A 252 -6.67 1.75 -22.77
CA MET A 252 -8.05 1.38 -23.14
C MET A 252 -8.85 0.79 -21.96
N TRP A 253 -8.67 1.35 -20.75
CA TRP A 253 -9.32 0.83 -19.55
C TRP A 253 -10.84 1.06 -19.54
N LEU A 254 -11.33 2.14 -20.15
CA LEU A 254 -12.72 2.58 -20.00
C LEU A 254 -13.68 1.86 -20.95
N GLN A 255 -13.31 1.69 -22.22
CA GLN A 255 -14.13 1.02 -23.24
C GLN A 255 -14.62 -0.39 -22.82
N PRO A 256 -13.79 -1.29 -22.28
CA PRO A 256 -14.25 -2.59 -21.76
C PRO A 256 -15.20 -2.49 -20.56
N LEU A 257 -15.18 -1.38 -19.82
CA LEU A 257 -16.14 -1.13 -18.74
C LEU A 257 -17.50 -0.68 -19.29
N LEU A 258 -17.48 0.19 -20.30
CA LEU A 258 -18.70 0.78 -20.86
C LEU A 258 -19.47 -0.18 -21.78
N ALA A 259 -18.78 -1.04 -22.53
CA ALA A 259 -19.44 -1.92 -23.51
C ALA A 259 -20.47 -2.89 -22.88
N PRO A 260 -20.17 -3.61 -21.77
CA PRO A 260 -21.18 -4.47 -21.13
C PRO A 260 -22.34 -3.69 -20.50
N ILE A 261 -22.11 -2.46 -20.07
CA ILE A 261 -23.15 -1.57 -19.51
C ILE A 261 -24.08 -1.08 -20.63
N LYS A 262 -23.52 -0.76 -21.81
CA LYS A 262 -24.31 -0.43 -23.00
C LYS A 262 -25.21 -1.60 -23.41
N GLU A 263 -24.70 -2.82 -23.37
CA GLU A 263 -25.48 -4.02 -23.70
C GLU A 263 -26.59 -4.30 -22.67
N ASN A 264 -26.31 -4.04 -21.40
CA ASN A 264 -27.28 -4.19 -20.32
C ASN A 264 -26.97 -3.21 -19.20
N THR A 265 -27.85 -2.20 -19.03
CA THR A 265 -27.72 -1.14 -18.02
C THR A 265 -27.75 -1.67 -16.58
N LYS A 266 -28.17 -2.92 -16.38
CA LYS A 266 -28.14 -3.59 -15.08
C LYS A 266 -26.82 -4.29 -14.76
N THR A 267 -25.82 -4.17 -15.64
CA THR A 267 -24.49 -4.74 -15.43
C THR A 267 -23.63 -3.77 -14.61
N VAL A 268 -22.95 -4.29 -13.60
CA VAL A 268 -21.86 -3.59 -12.89
C VAL A 268 -20.55 -4.22 -13.34
N VAL A 269 -19.60 -3.40 -13.77
CA VAL A 269 -18.31 -3.87 -14.30
C VAL A 269 -17.19 -3.39 -13.40
N CYS A 270 -16.30 -4.29 -13.01
CA CYS A 270 -15.09 -3.96 -12.25
C CYS A 270 -13.86 -4.17 -13.13
N PRO A 271 -12.85 -3.28 -13.10
CA PRO A 271 -11.56 -3.56 -13.72
C PRO A 271 -10.80 -4.63 -12.92
N VAL A 272 -9.81 -5.26 -13.55
CA VAL A 272 -8.75 -5.96 -12.81
C VAL A 272 -7.94 -4.90 -12.06
N ILE A 273 -7.68 -5.13 -10.78
CA ILE A 273 -6.95 -4.19 -9.91
C ILE A 273 -5.50 -4.66 -9.82
N ASP A 274 -4.64 -4.01 -10.60
CA ASP A 274 -3.19 -4.21 -10.58
C ASP A 274 -2.55 -3.56 -9.35
N ILE A 275 -1.29 -3.93 -9.06
CA ILE A 275 -0.58 -3.51 -7.85
C ILE A 275 0.41 -2.41 -8.21
N ILE A 276 0.30 -1.28 -7.52
CA ILE A 276 1.35 -0.27 -7.41
C ILE A 276 2.02 -0.44 -6.06
N SER A 277 3.32 -0.76 -6.04
CA SER A 277 4.06 -0.94 -4.79
C SER A 277 4.05 0.36 -3.96
N ALA A 278 3.71 0.28 -2.67
CA ALA A 278 3.78 1.41 -1.76
C ALA A 278 5.23 1.91 -1.56
N ASP A 279 6.22 1.04 -1.74
CA ASP A 279 7.62 1.35 -1.44
C ASP A 279 8.39 1.85 -2.66
N THR A 280 8.12 1.26 -3.83
CA THR A 280 8.88 1.52 -5.06
C THR A 280 8.05 2.23 -6.14
N LEU A 281 6.72 2.28 -5.96
CA LEU A 281 5.75 2.79 -6.94
C LEU A 281 5.81 2.04 -8.27
N MET A 282 6.41 0.86 -8.32
CA MET A 282 6.41 -0.01 -9.49
C MET A 282 5.01 -0.57 -9.73
N TYR A 283 4.56 -0.49 -10.98
CA TYR A 283 3.29 -1.04 -11.45
C TYR A 283 3.50 -2.49 -11.89
N SER A 284 2.69 -3.42 -11.37
CA SER A 284 2.77 -4.85 -11.70
C SER A 284 1.39 -5.48 -11.87
N SER A 285 1.31 -6.43 -12.79
CA SER A 285 0.06 -7.14 -13.09
C SER A 285 -0.40 -7.98 -11.91
N SER A 286 -1.69 -7.91 -11.59
CA SER A 286 -2.34 -8.82 -10.65
C SER A 286 -2.74 -10.14 -11.32
N PRO A 287 -2.78 -11.26 -10.58
CA PRO A 287 -3.40 -12.48 -11.09
C PRO A 287 -4.88 -12.24 -11.40
N VAL A 288 -5.40 -12.91 -12.42
CA VAL A 288 -6.83 -12.87 -12.74
C VAL A 288 -7.60 -13.64 -11.66
N VAL A 289 -8.30 -12.90 -10.81
CA VAL A 289 -9.08 -13.39 -9.67
C VAL A 289 -10.48 -12.80 -9.68
N ARG A 290 -11.41 -13.44 -8.98
CA ARG A 290 -12.75 -12.91 -8.71
C ARG A 290 -12.92 -12.58 -7.24
N GLY A 291 -13.80 -11.64 -6.93
CA GLY A 291 -14.16 -11.30 -5.57
C GLY A 291 -15.01 -12.40 -4.92
N GLY A 292 -14.63 -12.80 -3.73
CA GLY A 292 -15.40 -13.65 -2.84
C GLY A 292 -15.48 -13.05 -1.43
N PHE A 293 -15.95 -13.86 -0.50
CA PHE A 293 -15.97 -13.50 0.91
C PHE A 293 -15.91 -14.75 1.79
N ASN A 294 -15.44 -14.58 3.01
CA ASN A 294 -15.59 -15.62 4.04
C ASN A 294 -16.85 -15.38 4.87
N TRP A 295 -17.21 -16.37 5.66
CA TRP A 295 -18.37 -16.34 6.54
C TRP A 295 -18.32 -15.26 7.65
N GLY A 296 -17.15 -14.63 7.86
CA GLY A 296 -17.02 -13.44 8.69
C GLY A 296 -17.40 -12.13 7.97
N LEU A 297 -17.82 -12.19 6.70
CA LEU A 297 -17.97 -11.06 5.77
C LEU A 297 -16.68 -10.26 5.57
N HIS A 298 -15.54 -10.95 5.53
CA HIS A 298 -14.33 -10.35 5.00
C HIS A 298 -14.22 -10.69 3.52
N PHE A 299 -13.96 -9.67 2.71
CA PHE A 299 -13.61 -9.84 1.31
C PHE A 299 -12.38 -10.76 1.17
N LYS A 300 -12.39 -11.59 0.14
CA LYS A 300 -11.23 -12.39 -0.26
C LYS A 300 -11.17 -12.47 -1.78
N TRP A 301 -9.98 -12.74 -2.30
CA TRP A 301 -9.80 -13.09 -3.70
C TRP A 301 -9.91 -14.60 -3.88
N ASP A 302 -10.74 -15.02 -4.82
CA ASP A 302 -10.89 -16.42 -5.23
C ASP A 302 -10.37 -16.62 -6.67
N PRO A 303 -9.87 -17.81 -7.00
CA PRO A 303 -9.53 -18.14 -8.37
C PRO A 303 -10.77 -18.12 -9.27
N VAL A 304 -10.59 -17.74 -10.53
CA VAL A 304 -11.65 -17.80 -11.53
C VAL A 304 -11.83 -19.26 -11.99
N PRO A 305 -13.05 -19.82 -11.98
CA PRO A 305 -13.31 -21.16 -12.48
C PRO A 305 -12.93 -21.32 -13.95
N MET A 306 -12.34 -22.46 -14.33
CA MET A 306 -11.93 -22.72 -15.71
C MET A 306 -13.11 -22.73 -16.70
N SER A 307 -14.33 -23.01 -16.24
CA SER A 307 -15.56 -22.90 -17.05
C SER A 307 -15.77 -21.49 -17.58
N ASP A 308 -15.40 -20.48 -16.80
CA ASP A 308 -15.58 -19.06 -17.15
C ASP A 308 -14.46 -18.56 -18.06
N LEU A 309 -13.34 -19.30 -18.14
CA LEU A 309 -12.16 -18.98 -18.93
C LEU A 309 -12.00 -19.84 -20.20
N GLY A 310 -12.91 -20.80 -20.43
CA GLY A 310 -12.82 -21.78 -21.52
C GLY A 310 -13.37 -21.32 -22.87
N GLY A 311 -13.93 -20.11 -22.96
CA GLY A 311 -14.50 -19.56 -24.19
C GLY A 311 -13.44 -19.13 -25.22
N PRO A 312 -13.84 -18.83 -26.48
CA PRO A 312 -12.93 -18.39 -27.54
C PRO A 312 -12.14 -17.12 -27.17
N ASP A 313 -12.74 -16.26 -26.35
CA ASP A 313 -12.15 -15.04 -25.81
C ASP A 313 -11.26 -15.25 -24.57
N GLY A 314 -11.34 -16.43 -23.94
CA GLY A 314 -10.55 -16.81 -22.77
C GLY A 314 -10.46 -15.75 -21.68
N PHE A 315 -9.24 -15.44 -21.24
CA PHE A 315 -8.92 -14.45 -20.21
C PHE A 315 -9.29 -13.00 -20.55
N THR A 316 -9.70 -12.71 -21.79
CA THR A 316 -10.09 -11.36 -22.21
C THR A 316 -11.59 -11.08 -22.13
N ALA A 317 -12.41 -12.13 -21.98
CA ALA A 317 -13.84 -11.97 -21.77
C ALA A 317 -14.16 -11.50 -20.34
N PRO A 318 -15.21 -10.69 -20.16
CA PRO A 318 -15.73 -10.44 -18.82
C PRO A 318 -16.25 -11.75 -18.21
N PHE A 319 -15.97 -11.95 -16.93
CA PHE A 319 -16.46 -13.10 -16.15
C PHE A 319 -17.26 -12.62 -14.94
N ARG A 320 -18.10 -13.50 -14.39
CA ARG A 320 -18.96 -13.16 -13.24
C ARG A 320 -18.17 -13.23 -11.95
N SER A 321 -18.27 -12.17 -11.15
CA SER A 321 -17.69 -12.10 -9.81
C SER A 321 -18.79 -12.08 -8.76
N PRO A 322 -18.75 -12.97 -7.74
CA PRO A 322 -19.67 -12.93 -6.61
C PRO A 322 -19.68 -11.59 -5.89
N THR A 323 -18.49 -11.03 -5.63
CA THR A 323 -18.32 -9.72 -4.98
C THR A 323 -17.37 -8.82 -5.76
N MET A 324 -17.36 -7.53 -5.39
CA MET A 324 -16.32 -6.58 -5.78
C MET A 324 -15.41 -6.24 -4.60
N ALA A 325 -14.17 -5.85 -4.88
CA ALA A 325 -13.27 -5.31 -3.86
C ALA A 325 -13.83 -4.02 -3.22
N GLY A 326 -14.50 -3.19 -4.02
CA GLY A 326 -15.24 -2.01 -3.55
C GLY A 326 -14.67 -0.69 -4.04
N GLY A 327 -13.36 -0.59 -4.26
CA GLY A 327 -12.67 0.64 -4.68
C GLY A 327 -13.08 1.15 -6.07
N LEU A 328 -13.16 0.23 -7.03
CA LEU A 328 -13.17 0.56 -8.45
C LEU A 328 -14.28 -0.21 -9.18
N PHE A 329 -15.24 0.51 -9.75
CA PHE A 329 -16.31 -0.09 -10.58
C PHE A 329 -17.01 0.95 -11.45
N ALA A 330 -17.67 0.47 -12.50
CA ALA A 330 -18.51 1.24 -13.41
C ALA A 330 -19.95 0.71 -13.40
N MET A 331 -20.91 1.63 -13.43
CA MET A 331 -22.34 1.30 -13.40
C MET A 331 -23.18 2.41 -14.04
N ASP A 332 -24.27 2.04 -14.71
CA ASP A 332 -25.28 3.00 -15.18
C ASP A 332 -25.81 3.85 -14.01
N ARG A 333 -25.85 5.18 -14.21
CA ARG A 333 -26.20 6.13 -13.15
C ARG A 333 -27.65 5.98 -12.67
N GLU A 334 -28.58 5.74 -13.59
CA GLU A 334 -29.99 5.55 -13.24
C GLU A 334 -30.21 4.21 -12.55
N TYR A 335 -29.46 3.18 -12.93
CA TYR A 335 -29.49 1.90 -12.24
C TYR A 335 -28.91 2.01 -10.82
N PHE A 336 -27.81 2.74 -10.62
CA PHE A 336 -27.28 3.03 -9.28
C PHE A 336 -28.34 3.72 -8.39
N ASN A 337 -29.05 4.71 -8.92
CA ASN A 337 -30.15 5.38 -8.22
C ASN A 337 -31.34 4.44 -7.95
N THR A 338 -31.72 3.61 -8.93
CA THR A 338 -32.81 2.63 -8.80
C THR A 338 -32.51 1.58 -7.74
N LEU A 339 -31.25 1.18 -7.60
CA LEU A 339 -30.80 0.31 -6.53
C LEU A 339 -30.80 1.00 -5.18
N GLY A 340 -31.05 2.30 -5.08
CA GLY A 340 -31.01 3.05 -3.83
C GLY A 340 -29.59 3.33 -3.34
N GLN A 341 -28.65 3.49 -4.28
CA GLN A 341 -27.26 3.88 -4.01
C GLN A 341 -26.60 2.98 -2.95
N TYR A 342 -25.66 3.51 -2.17
CA TYR A 342 -25.20 2.86 -0.95
C TYR A 342 -26.19 3.05 0.21
N ASP A 343 -26.06 2.22 1.24
CA ASP A 343 -26.75 2.46 2.51
C ASP A 343 -26.09 3.64 3.25
N SER A 344 -26.83 4.74 3.40
CA SER A 344 -26.35 5.95 4.09
C SER A 344 -26.10 5.75 5.59
N GLY A 345 -26.65 4.69 6.18
CA GLY A 345 -26.39 4.29 7.56
C GLY A 345 -25.01 3.67 7.78
N MET A 346 -24.30 3.28 6.71
CA MET A 346 -22.93 2.80 6.82
C MET A 346 -21.97 3.96 7.10
N ASP A 347 -21.01 3.72 7.99
CA ASP A 347 -20.11 4.76 8.48
C ASP A 347 -18.67 4.54 8.04
N ILE A 348 -18.05 5.62 7.54
CA ILE A 348 -16.63 5.73 7.14
C ILE A 348 -16.18 4.73 6.06
N TRP A 349 -15.99 3.45 6.41
CA TRP A 349 -15.39 2.44 5.54
C TRP A 349 -15.77 1.02 5.99
N GLY A 350 -16.03 0.14 5.02
CA GLY A 350 -16.09 -1.31 5.22
C GLY A 350 -17.49 -1.88 5.07
N GLY A 351 -17.59 -2.99 4.33
CA GLY A 351 -18.83 -3.74 4.14
C GLY A 351 -19.75 -3.20 3.04
N GLU A 352 -19.51 -1.98 2.55
CA GLU A 352 -20.29 -1.39 1.45
C GLU A 352 -20.12 -2.17 0.14
N ASN A 353 -18.90 -2.67 -0.10
CA ASN A 353 -18.56 -3.51 -1.24
C ASN A 353 -19.31 -4.84 -1.22
N LEU A 354 -19.56 -5.37 -0.03
CA LEU A 354 -20.30 -6.59 0.20
C LEU A 354 -21.80 -6.35 0.16
N GLU A 355 -22.32 -5.28 0.75
CA GLU A 355 -23.76 -4.94 0.70
C GLU A 355 -24.25 -4.74 -0.72
N ILE A 356 -23.52 -3.96 -1.53
CA ILE A 356 -23.88 -3.71 -2.93
C ILE A 356 -23.78 -5.00 -3.77
N SER A 357 -22.91 -5.94 -3.39
CA SER A 357 -22.75 -7.24 -4.05
C SER A 357 -23.83 -8.26 -3.64
N PHE A 358 -24.24 -8.28 -2.37
CA PHE A 358 -24.97 -9.41 -1.79
C PHE A 358 -26.48 -9.27 -1.77
N ARG A 359 -26.96 -8.22 -1.11
CA ARG A 359 -28.33 -8.18 -0.62
C ARG A 359 -28.83 -9.52 0.01
N GLU A 360 -27.98 -10.17 0.85
CA GLU A 360 -28.21 -10.61 2.27
C GLU A 360 -27.89 -12.08 2.74
N GLN A 361 -26.94 -12.37 3.65
CA GLN A 361 -27.14 -13.28 4.84
C GLN A 361 -25.82 -13.43 5.66
N TYR A 362 -25.88 -13.30 6.99
CA TYR A 362 -24.67 -13.20 7.84
C TYR A 362 -24.72 -13.91 9.21
N PHE A 363 -25.86 -13.95 9.89
CA PHE A 363 -25.90 -14.17 11.35
C PHE A 363 -25.70 -15.61 11.89
N ALA A 364 -25.21 -16.53 11.07
CA ALA A 364 -24.89 -17.89 11.51
C ALA A 364 -23.47 -18.02 12.10
N LEU A 365 -22.53 -17.16 11.70
CA LEU A 365 -21.09 -17.35 12.00
C LEU A 365 -20.49 -16.29 12.94
N ARG A 366 -21.26 -15.25 13.23
CA ARG A 366 -20.89 -14.18 14.17
C ARG A 366 -22.04 -13.90 15.14
N PRO A 367 -22.37 -14.84 16.07
CA PRO A 367 -23.48 -14.68 17.01
C PRO A 367 -23.38 -13.40 17.86
N GLU A 368 -22.18 -12.92 18.13
CA GLU A 368 -21.88 -11.70 18.87
C GLU A 368 -22.43 -10.43 18.21
N LEU A 369 -22.63 -10.45 16.89
CA LEU A 369 -23.16 -9.30 16.15
C LEU A 369 -24.68 -9.22 16.16
N ARG A 370 -25.39 -10.23 16.68
CA ARG A 370 -26.86 -10.20 16.84
C ARG A 370 -27.33 -9.11 17.79
N ASN A 371 -26.47 -8.70 18.72
CA ASN A 371 -26.77 -7.75 19.77
C ASN A 371 -26.11 -6.37 19.53
N ARG A 372 -25.43 -6.17 18.39
CA ARG A 372 -24.95 -4.83 18.02
C ARG A 372 -26.12 -4.00 17.53
N ASP A 373 -26.16 -2.76 17.98
CA ASP A 373 -27.00 -1.76 17.35
C ASP A 373 -26.46 -1.47 15.94
N TYR A 374 -27.33 -1.64 14.94
CA TYR A 374 -27.06 -1.40 13.54
C TYR A 374 -27.96 -0.28 12.98
N GLY A 375 -28.67 0.44 13.86
CA GLY A 375 -29.59 1.50 13.49
C GLY A 375 -30.87 0.98 12.83
N ASP A 376 -31.61 1.90 12.20
CA ASP A 376 -32.84 1.60 11.49
C ASP A 376 -32.54 1.19 10.03
N ILE A 377 -32.95 -0.03 9.66
CA ILE A 377 -32.80 -0.58 8.30
C ILE A 377 -34.15 -0.71 7.57
N SER A 378 -35.23 -0.13 8.11
CA SER A 378 -36.60 -0.30 7.59
C SER A 378 -36.71 0.10 6.12
N GLU A 379 -36.04 1.19 5.72
CA GLU A 379 -36.01 1.63 4.32
C GLU A 379 -35.28 0.66 3.40
N ARG A 380 -34.18 0.04 3.86
CA ARG A 380 -33.42 -0.96 3.08
C ARG A 380 -34.23 -2.25 2.90
N VAL A 381 -34.95 -2.68 3.94
CA VAL A 381 -35.88 -3.82 3.85
C VAL A 381 -37.04 -3.51 2.90
N ALA A 382 -37.64 -2.32 3.00
CA ALA A 382 -38.70 -1.88 2.08
C ALA A 382 -38.21 -1.81 0.63
N LEU A 383 -36.98 -1.33 0.40
CA LEU A 383 -36.34 -1.30 -0.90
C LEU A 383 -36.16 -2.71 -1.49
N ARG A 384 -35.65 -3.67 -0.71
CA ARG A 384 -35.54 -5.08 -1.13
C ARG A 384 -36.89 -5.64 -1.59
N ASN A 385 -37.95 -5.34 -0.85
CA ASN A 385 -39.31 -5.78 -1.17
C ASN A 385 -39.83 -5.12 -2.46
N ARG A 386 -39.64 -3.81 -2.64
CA ARG A 386 -40.01 -3.08 -3.86
C ARG A 386 -39.31 -3.62 -5.10
N LEU A 387 -38.02 -3.95 -4.97
CA LEU A 387 -37.20 -4.50 -6.05
C LEU A 387 -37.45 -6.00 -6.31
N LYS A 388 -38.24 -6.68 -5.47
CA LYS A 388 -38.52 -8.13 -5.55
C LYS A 388 -37.24 -8.96 -5.63
N CYS A 389 -36.25 -8.63 -4.80
CA CYS A 389 -34.96 -9.31 -4.79
C CYS A 389 -35.10 -10.81 -4.50
N LYS A 390 -34.20 -11.61 -5.09
CA LYS A 390 -34.13 -13.05 -4.82
C LYS A 390 -33.60 -13.31 -3.40
N SER A 391 -33.79 -14.52 -2.91
CA SER A 391 -33.21 -14.94 -1.63
C SER A 391 -31.70 -15.15 -1.76
N PHE A 392 -30.98 -15.05 -0.65
CA PHE A 392 -29.55 -15.32 -0.68
C PHE A 392 -29.21 -16.81 -0.74
N LYS A 393 -30.13 -17.67 -0.34
CA LYS A 393 -30.02 -19.09 -0.69
C LYS A 393 -29.88 -19.26 -2.20
N TRP A 394 -30.72 -18.57 -2.99
CA TRP A 394 -30.57 -18.58 -4.44
C TRP A 394 -29.22 -18.01 -4.90
N TYR A 395 -28.72 -16.95 -4.25
CA TYR A 395 -27.40 -16.38 -4.55
C TYR A 395 -26.27 -17.39 -4.30
N LEU A 396 -26.27 -18.07 -3.15
CA LEU A 396 -25.28 -19.11 -2.86
C LEU A 396 -25.43 -20.30 -3.81
N ASP A 397 -26.64 -20.73 -4.12
CA ASP A 397 -26.86 -21.90 -4.99
C ASP A 397 -26.55 -21.60 -6.47
N THR A 398 -26.64 -20.33 -6.92
CA THR A 398 -26.58 -19.97 -8.35
C THR A 398 -25.37 -19.11 -8.72
N ILE A 399 -24.99 -18.15 -7.87
CA ILE A 399 -23.92 -17.18 -8.15
C ILE A 399 -22.61 -17.61 -7.49
N TYR A 400 -22.66 -18.15 -6.28
CA TYR A 400 -21.47 -18.53 -5.52
C TYR A 400 -21.54 -19.94 -4.87
N PRO A 401 -21.74 -21.00 -5.69
CA PRO A 401 -21.93 -22.36 -5.19
C PRO A 401 -20.70 -22.91 -4.45
N GLU A 402 -19.50 -22.45 -4.81
CA GLU A 402 -18.25 -22.89 -4.17
C GLU A 402 -18.13 -22.46 -2.70
N MET A 403 -18.88 -21.44 -2.27
CA MET A 403 -18.82 -20.95 -0.89
C MET A 403 -19.39 -21.95 0.11
N GLN A 404 -20.20 -22.91 -0.36
CA GLN A 404 -20.79 -23.96 0.46
C GLN A 404 -19.74 -25.02 0.84
N ILE A 405 -18.88 -24.69 1.80
CA ILE A 405 -17.98 -25.67 2.43
C ILE A 405 -18.07 -25.54 3.96
N SER A 406 -19.01 -26.29 4.53
CA SER A 406 -18.95 -26.90 5.87
C SER A 406 -20.08 -27.93 5.99
N GLY A 407 -19.97 -29.01 5.20
CA GLY A 407 -20.81 -30.20 5.33
C GLY A 407 -19.96 -31.45 5.14
N PRO A 408 -20.34 -32.60 5.72
CA PRO A 408 -19.50 -33.82 5.79
C PRO A 408 -19.07 -34.41 4.43
N ASN A 409 -19.59 -33.90 3.30
CA ASN A 409 -19.28 -34.35 1.94
C ASN A 409 -18.58 -33.30 1.07
N ALA A 410 -18.08 -32.20 1.63
CA ALA A 410 -17.39 -31.19 0.84
C ALA A 410 -16.05 -31.72 0.30
N LYS A 411 -15.93 -31.86 -1.02
CA LYS A 411 -14.66 -32.18 -1.68
C LYS A 411 -13.78 -30.93 -1.62
N PRO A 412 -12.56 -31.00 -1.05
CA PRO A 412 -11.61 -29.90 -1.17
C PRO A 412 -11.28 -29.73 -2.65
N GLN A 413 -11.64 -28.59 -3.24
CA GLN A 413 -11.04 -28.22 -4.52
C GLN A 413 -9.59 -27.81 -4.22
N PRO A 414 -8.60 -28.46 -4.84
CA PRO A 414 -7.23 -28.03 -4.68
C PRO A 414 -7.12 -26.60 -5.22
N PRO A 415 -6.45 -25.67 -4.50
CA PRO A 415 -6.17 -24.37 -5.06
C PRO A 415 -5.26 -24.57 -6.28
N VAL A 416 -5.83 -24.42 -7.47
CA VAL A 416 -5.04 -24.32 -8.68
C VAL A 416 -4.56 -22.87 -8.75
N PHE A 417 -3.50 -22.58 -8.00
CA PHE A 417 -2.62 -21.51 -8.43
C PHE A 417 -2.11 -21.92 -9.80
N VAL A 418 -2.52 -21.19 -10.85
CA VAL A 418 -1.76 -21.19 -12.10
C VAL A 418 -0.46 -20.45 -11.79
N ASN A 419 0.42 -21.13 -11.04
CA ASN A 419 1.83 -20.77 -11.03
C ASN A 419 2.25 -20.99 -12.48
N ARG A 420 2.31 -19.92 -13.27
CA ARG A 420 3.28 -19.85 -14.37
C ARG A 420 4.57 -20.34 -13.73
N GLY A 421 5.00 -21.56 -14.10
CA GLY A 421 6.02 -22.29 -13.35
C GLY A 421 7.14 -21.33 -13.00
N GLN A 422 7.38 -21.11 -11.71
CA GLN A 422 8.39 -20.16 -11.26
C GLN A 422 9.70 -20.59 -11.91
N LYS A 423 10.08 -19.89 -12.98
CA LYS A 423 11.41 -20.03 -13.54
C LYS A 423 12.35 -19.70 -12.41
N ARG A 424 13.37 -20.54 -12.22
CA ARG A 424 14.42 -20.18 -11.29
C ARG A 424 15.06 -18.88 -11.81
N PRO A 425 15.17 -17.86 -10.95
CA PRO A 425 15.96 -16.66 -11.19
C PRO A 425 17.24 -16.94 -11.98
N LYS A 426 17.44 -16.25 -13.10
CA LYS A 426 18.74 -16.25 -13.79
C LYS A 426 19.78 -15.60 -12.88
N ILE A 427 20.88 -16.31 -12.66
CA ILE A 427 22.05 -15.74 -11.96
C ILE A 427 22.74 -14.76 -12.91
N LEU A 428 22.90 -13.51 -12.46
CA LEU A 428 23.60 -12.46 -13.18
C LEU A 428 25.09 -12.46 -12.84
N GLN A 429 25.41 -12.56 -11.55
CA GLN A 429 26.79 -12.57 -11.07
C GLN A 429 26.94 -13.46 -9.84
N ARG A 430 28.14 -14.00 -9.64
CA ARG A 430 28.51 -14.74 -8.44
C ARG A 430 29.94 -14.37 -8.07
N GLY A 431 30.20 -14.17 -6.79
CA GLY A 431 31.50 -13.73 -6.33
C GLY A 431 31.50 -13.26 -4.88
N ARG A 432 32.64 -12.74 -4.43
CA ARG A 432 32.79 -12.07 -3.14
C ARG A 432 32.40 -10.61 -3.26
N LEU A 433 31.64 -10.09 -2.30
CA LEU A 433 31.23 -8.70 -2.28
C LEU A 433 32.23 -7.88 -1.46
N ILE A 434 33.09 -7.12 -2.13
CA ILE A 434 34.26 -6.46 -1.55
C ILE A 434 34.01 -4.96 -1.40
N ASN A 435 34.31 -4.43 -0.22
CA ASN A 435 34.30 -2.99 0.05
C ASN A 435 35.55 -2.32 -0.54
N MET A 436 35.38 -1.30 -1.38
CA MET A 436 36.49 -0.65 -2.09
C MET A 436 37.40 0.20 -1.20
N GLN A 437 36.96 0.62 0.00
CA GLN A 437 37.81 1.37 0.92
C GLN A 437 38.80 0.49 1.68
N THR A 438 38.40 -0.74 2.03
CA THR A 438 39.15 -1.59 2.96
C THR A 438 39.58 -2.94 2.37
N ASN A 439 39.11 -3.31 1.18
CA ASN A 439 39.29 -4.63 0.57
C ASN A 439 38.81 -5.78 1.48
N ARG A 440 37.77 -5.53 2.27
CA ARG A 440 37.12 -6.53 3.13
C ARG A 440 35.84 -7.04 2.49
N CYS A 441 35.58 -8.33 2.67
CA CYS A 441 34.43 -9.03 2.12
C CYS A 441 33.23 -8.94 3.06
N LEU A 442 32.04 -8.65 2.51
CA LEU A 442 30.78 -8.73 3.25
C LEU A 442 30.47 -10.21 3.51
N VAL A 443 30.25 -10.57 4.77
CA VAL A 443 30.02 -11.95 5.21
C VAL A 443 29.02 -11.99 6.36
N ALA A 444 28.51 -13.18 6.69
CA ALA A 444 27.75 -13.36 7.92
C ALA A 444 28.62 -13.10 9.16
N GLN A 445 28.05 -12.44 10.18
CA GLN A 445 28.71 -12.31 11.48
C GLN A 445 28.91 -13.69 12.13
N GLY A 446 27.85 -14.51 12.11
CA GLY A 446 27.82 -15.91 12.51
C GLY A 446 27.83 -16.86 11.30
N HIS A 447 26.93 -17.85 11.29
CA HIS A 447 26.83 -18.82 10.21
C HIS A 447 25.89 -18.33 9.08
N PRO A 448 26.20 -18.54 7.79
CA PRO A 448 25.36 -18.07 6.67
C PRO A 448 23.93 -18.62 6.66
N SER A 449 23.68 -19.76 7.29
CA SER A 449 22.33 -20.35 7.43
C SER A 449 21.50 -19.76 8.58
N GLN A 450 22.07 -18.87 9.40
CA GLN A 450 21.39 -18.31 10.57
C GLN A 450 20.41 -17.22 10.16
N LYS A 451 19.11 -17.53 10.15
CA LYS A 451 18.04 -16.56 9.92
C LYS A 451 18.09 -15.43 10.97
N GLY A 452 18.04 -14.19 10.51
CA GLY A 452 18.18 -12.98 11.31
C GLY A 452 19.63 -12.64 11.67
N GLY A 453 20.62 -13.40 11.19
CA GLY A 453 22.03 -13.12 11.42
C GLY A 453 22.45 -11.81 10.74
N LEU A 454 23.22 -10.98 11.44
CA LEU A 454 23.78 -9.75 10.89
C LEU A 454 24.91 -10.04 9.90
N VAL A 455 25.16 -9.09 9.01
CA VAL A 455 26.33 -9.10 8.13
C VAL A 455 27.38 -8.08 8.60
N VAL A 456 28.64 -8.38 8.30
CA VAL A 456 29.81 -7.56 8.64
C VAL A 456 30.87 -7.69 7.54
N ALA A 457 31.81 -6.76 7.48
CA ALA A 457 32.97 -6.85 6.62
C ALA A 457 34.14 -7.56 7.34
N LYS A 458 34.66 -8.66 6.79
CA LYS A 458 35.84 -9.38 7.31
C LYS A 458 36.92 -9.50 6.23
N GLN A 459 38.11 -9.98 6.60
CA GLN A 459 39.15 -10.25 5.62
C GLN A 459 38.64 -11.26 4.58
N CYS A 460 38.88 -10.99 3.30
CA CYS A 460 38.53 -11.90 2.23
C CYS A 460 39.36 -13.18 2.33
N ASP A 461 38.68 -14.34 2.37
CA ASP A 461 39.30 -15.66 2.28
C ASP A 461 38.84 -16.35 0.98
N TYR A 462 39.80 -16.64 0.11
CA TYR A 462 39.57 -17.22 -1.21
C TYR A 462 39.22 -18.72 -1.15
N ASN A 463 39.50 -19.38 -0.04
CA ASN A 463 39.14 -20.78 0.19
C ASN A 463 37.78 -20.92 0.90
N ASP A 464 37.25 -19.83 1.44
CA ASP A 464 35.99 -19.82 2.18
C ASP A 464 34.81 -19.62 1.22
N SER A 465 34.01 -20.69 1.06
CA SER A 465 32.78 -20.64 0.27
C SER A 465 31.67 -19.83 0.95
N ASP A 466 31.79 -19.58 2.25
CA ASP A 466 30.80 -18.82 3.04
C ASP A 466 30.88 -17.31 2.84
N GLN A 467 31.79 -16.85 1.97
CA GLN A 467 31.91 -15.45 1.54
C GLN A 467 31.38 -15.21 0.13
N ILE A 468 30.83 -16.26 -0.50
CA ILE A 468 30.35 -16.19 -1.88
C ILE A 468 28.89 -15.75 -1.89
N TRP A 469 28.64 -14.63 -2.58
CA TRP A 469 27.33 -14.11 -2.89
C TRP A 469 26.92 -14.48 -4.31
N THR A 470 25.62 -14.71 -4.49
CA THR A 470 24.97 -14.86 -5.79
C THR A 470 24.01 -13.68 -5.99
N TYR A 471 24.11 -13.00 -7.12
CA TYR A 471 23.22 -11.92 -7.54
C TYR A 471 22.36 -12.38 -8.73
N ASN A 472 21.04 -12.24 -8.63
CA ASN A 472 20.09 -12.76 -9.62
C ASN A 472 19.31 -11.65 -10.36
N GLU A 473 18.48 -12.04 -11.33
CA GLU A 473 17.68 -11.13 -12.17
C GLU A 473 16.55 -10.41 -11.42
N GLU A 474 16.15 -10.91 -10.27
CA GLU A 474 15.23 -10.27 -9.31
C GLU A 474 15.95 -9.31 -8.36
N HIS A 475 17.26 -9.09 -8.55
CA HIS A 475 18.09 -8.19 -7.77
C HIS A 475 18.25 -8.59 -6.28
N GLU A 476 18.18 -9.89 -5.97
CA GLU A 476 18.47 -10.42 -4.63
C GLU A 476 19.97 -10.76 -4.49
N LEU A 477 20.53 -10.53 -3.30
CA LEU A 477 21.87 -10.96 -2.91
C LEU A 477 21.79 -12.17 -1.97
N ILE A 478 22.23 -13.34 -2.44
CA ILE A 478 22.11 -14.61 -1.74
C ILE A 478 23.48 -15.07 -1.23
N LEU A 479 23.67 -15.15 0.09
CA LEU A 479 24.90 -15.63 0.69
C LEU A 479 24.93 -17.17 0.73
N SER A 480 26.02 -17.77 0.24
CA SER A 480 26.24 -19.23 0.19
C SER A 480 25.11 -20.02 -0.48
N ASN A 481 24.29 -19.38 -1.33
CA ASN A 481 23.04 -19.94 -1.87
C ASN A 481 22.01 -20.36 -0.79
N LEU A 482 22.04 -19.74 0.40
CA LEU A 482 21.18 -20.09 1.54
C LEU A 482 20.15 -19.00 1.87
N LEU A 483 20.62 -17.81 2.27
CA LEU A 483 19.79 -16.71 2.75
C LEU A 483 20.05 -15.43 1.97
N CYS A 484 19.03 -14.58 1.88
CA CYS A 484 19.08 -13.31 1.20
C CYS A 484 19.43 -12.16 2.14
N LEU A 485 20.18 -11.19 1.64
CA LEU A 485 20.42 -9.92 2.33
C LEU A 485 19.12 -9.10 2.38
N ASP A 486 18.75 -8.63 3.57
CA ASP A 486 17.45 -8.02 3.86
C ASP A 486 17.62 -6.84 4.82
N VAL A 487 16.77 -5.82 4.68
CA VAL A 487 16.69 -4.67 5.59
C VAL A 487 15.28 -4.54 6.14
N SER A 488 15.15 -4.00 7.37
CA SER A 488 13.84 -3.69 7.93
C SER A 488 13.17 -2.52 7.21
N GLU A 489 12.00 -2.73 6.62
CA GLU A 489 11.20 -1.66 6.00
C GLU A 489 10.65 -0.67 7.02
N THR A 490 10.36 -1.15 8.23
CA THR A 490 9.75 -0.35 9.31
C THR A 490 10.74 0.51 10.08
N ARG A 491 12.03 0.14 10.07
CA ARG A 491 13.09 0.85 10.80
C ARG A 491 14.32 0.94 9.92
N SER A 492 14.44 2.04 9.18
CA SER A 492 15.59 2.32 8.30
C SER A 492 16.93 2.30 9.04
N SER A 493 16.93 2.52 10.36
CA SER A 493 18.12 2.43 11.21
C SER A 493 18.57 0.99 11.52
N ASP A 494 17.73 -0.02 11.28
CA ASP A 494 18.10 -1.41 11.57
C ASP A 494 19.24 -1.87 10.65
N PRO A 495 20.25 -2.58 11.17
CA PRO A 495 21.33 -3.10 10.35
C PRO A 495 20.83 -4.19 9.38
N PRO A 496 21.49 -4.36 8.24
CA PRO A 496 21.18 -5.43 7.29
C PRO A 496 21.40 -6.81 7.90
N ARG A 497 20.56 -7.77 7.51
CA ARG A 497 20.49 -9.12 8.07
C ARG A 497 20.22 -10.16 7.00
N LEU A 498 20.39 -11.43 7.34
CA LEU A 498 20.10 -12.57 6.48
C LEU A 498 18.70 -13.13 6.74
N MET A 499 17.86 -13.22 5.71
CA MET A 499 16.49 -13.72 5.79
C MET A 499 16.21 -14.77 4.70
N LYS A 500 15.06 -15.44 4.79
CA LYS A 500 14.64 -16.35 3.72
C LYS A 500 14.34 -15.53 2.47
N CYS A 501 14.91 -15.95 1.34
CA CYS A 501 14.61 -15.38 0.03
C CYS A 501 13.14 -15.58 -0.32
N HIS A 502 12.49 -14.54 -0.84
CA HIS A 502 11.07 -14.60 -1.23
C HIS A 502 10.78 -14.03 -2.62
N GLY A 503 11.75 -13.42 -3.30
CA GLY A 503 11.60 -12.98 -4.70
C GLY A 503 10.50 -11.93 -4.92
N SER A 504 10.09 -11.21 -3.88
CA SER A 504 9.01 -10.21 -3.96
C SER A 504 9.53 -8.77 -4.13
N GLY A 505 10.85 -8.60 -4.26
CA GLY A 505 11.48 -7.27 -4.24
C GLY A 505 11.40 -6.60 -2.88
N GLY A 506 11.41 -5.26 -2.84
CA GLY A 506 11.26 -4.48 -1.61
C GLY A 506 12.46 -4.64 -0.67
N SER A 507 12.25 -5.16 0.55
CA SER A 507 13.29 -5.38 1.58
C SER A 507 14.52 -6.17 1.13
N GLN A 508 14.38 -7.02 0.11
CA GLN A 508 15.44 -7.90 -0.43
C GLN A 508 15.97 -7.46 -1.80
N GLN A 509 15.54 -6.31 -2.31
CA GLN A 509 15.96 -5.80 -3.61
C GLN A 509 17.18 -4.87 -3.48
N TRP A 510 18.26 -5.24 -4.15
CA TRP A 510 19.55 -4.55 -4.10
C TRP A 510 20.07 -4.20 -5.49
N VAL A 511 20.46 -2.95 -5.70
CA VAL A 511 20.93 -2.47 -7.00
C VAL A 511 22.34 -1.92 -6.87
N PHE A 512 23.22 -2.27 -7.80
CA PHE A 512 24.50 -1.60 -7.98
C PHE A 512 24.26 -0.29 -8.74
N GLY A 513 24.23 0.83 -8.01
CA GLY A 513 24.04 2.17 -8.57
C GLY A 513 25.32 2.77 -9.15
N LYS A 514 25.26 4.06 -9.55
CA LYS A 514 26.46 4.79 -10.02
C LYS A 514 27.57 4.74 -8.96
N ASN A 515 28.83 4.64 -9.41
CA ASN A 515 30.02 4.49 -8.57
C ASN A 515 30.04 3.22 -7.69
N ASN A 516 29.45 2.11 -8.14
CA ASN A 516 29.42 0.83 -7.42
C ASN A 516 28.77 0.93 -6.02
N ARG A 517 27.84 1.88 -5.82
CA ARG A 517 27.10 1.97 -4.57
C ARG A 517 26.11 0.82 -4.48
N LEU A 518 26.12 0.10 -3.37
CA LEU A 518 25.12 -0.94 -3.15
C LEU A 518 23.87 -0.33 -2.50
N TYR A 519 22.86 -0.10 -3.32
CA TYR A 519 21.62 0.59 -2.98
C TYR A 519 20.51 -0.40 -2.60
N GLN A 520 19.76 -0.08 -1.56
CA GLN A 520 18.58 -0.83 -1.14
C GLN A 520 17.31 -0.04 -1.49
N VAL A 521 16.40 -0.68 -2.24
CA VAL A 521 15.28 0.00 -2.89
C VAL A 521 14.16 0.44 -1.92
N SER A 522 13.78 -0.38 -0.93
CA SER A 522 12.67 -0.06 -0.01
C SER A 522 13.00 0.99 1.06
N VAL A 523 14.25 1.05 1.53
CA VAL A 523 14.70 2.08 2.49
C VAL A 523 15.30 3.30 1.81
N GLY A 524 15.67 3.22 0.54
CA GLY A 524 16.24 4.36 -0.18
C GLY A 524 17.68 4.68 0.21
N GLN A 525 18.38 3.78 0.91
CA GLN A 525 19.71 4.03 1.47
C GLN A 525 20.78 3.10 0.86
N CYS A 526 22.03 3.45 1.06
CA CYS A 526 23.18 2.70 0.57
C CYS A 526 23.84 1.94 1.72
N LEU A 527 24.35 0.74 1.43
CA LEU A 527 25.15 -0.05 2.36
C LEU A 527 26.48 0.66 2.61
N LYS A 528 26.76 1.00 3.87
CA LYS A 528 27.98 1.69 4.29
C LYS A 528 28.78 0.84 5.26
N LEU A 529 30.10 0.77 5.05
CA LEU A 529 31.02 0.28 6.06
C LEU A 529 31.12 1.31 7.19
N VAL A 530 30.74 0.90 8.40
CA VAL A 530 30.81 1.72 9.61
C VAL A 530 32.19 1.57 10.23
N ASP A 531 32.87 2.71 10.41
CA ASP A 531 34.19 2.80 11.03
C ASP A 531 35.22 1.84 10.38
N SER A 532 35.84 2.30 9.29
CA SER A 532 36.81 1.53 8.51
C SER A 532 38.02 1.04 9.33
N LEU A 533 38.30 1.65 10.49
CA LEU A 533 39.40 1.30 11.38
C LEU A 533 39.01 0.21 12.39
N SER A 534 37.71 -0.07 12.55
CA SER A 534 37.22 -1.07 13.47
C SER A 534 37.48 -2.49 12.97
N HIS A 535 38.11 -3.31 13.81
CA HIS A 535 38.25 -4.75 13.55
C HIS A 535 36.89 -5.46 13.45
N LYS A 536 35.84 -4.91 14.07
CA LYS A 536 34.50 -5.50 14.05
C LYS A 536 33.83 -5.44 12.67
N GLY A 537 34.21 -4.47 11.84
CA GLY A 537 33.73 -4.36 10.45
C GLY A 537 32.23 -4.21 10.32
N TYR A 538 31.59 -3.43 11.20
CA TYR A 538 30.15 -3.24 11.14
C TYR A 538 29.72 -2.56 9.84
N VAL A 539 28.53 -2.89 9.35
CA VAL A 539 27.91 -2.21 8.22
C VAL A 539 26.53 -1.70 8.63
N SER A 540 26.08 -0.62 8.00
CA SER A 540 24.76 -0.04 8.24
C SER A 540 24.19 0.51 6.94
N MET A 541 22.89 0.83 6.98
CA MET A 541 22.27 1.66 5.94
C MET A 541 22.54 3.13 6.23
N ALA A 542 22.85 3.91 5.21
CA ALA A 542 23.12 5.35 5.33
C ALA A 542 22.68 6.12 4.08
N ILE A 543 22.50 7.44 4.24
CA ILE A 543 22.29 8.38 3.13
C ILE A 543 23.38 8.17 2.08
N CYS A 544 23.00 8.07 0.82
CA CYS A 544 23.91 7.75 -0.27
C CYS A 544 24.81 8.96 -0.60
N ASP A 545 26.09 8.89 -0.24
CA ASP A 545 27.05 10.00 -0.30
C ASP A 545 28.19 9.78 -1.31
N GLY A 546 28.22 8.64 -1.99
CA GLY A 546 29.26 8.33 -2.99
C GLY A 546 30.64 8.02 -2.41
N SER A 547 30.79 8.06 -1.09
CA SER A 547 32.06 7.78 -0.41
C SER A 547 32.54 6.36 -0.71
N SER A 548 33.85 6.15 -0.71
CA SER A 548 34.46 4.82 -0.90
C SER A 548 33.94 3.77 0.10
N SER A 549 33.50 4.21 1.28
CA SER A 549 32.90 3.35 2.31
C SER A 549 31.57 2.72 1.87
N GLN A 550 30.89 3.30 0.88
CA GLN A 550 29.65 2.82 0.28
C GLN A 550 29.86 2.12 -1.07
N GLN A 551 31.09 2.03 -1.56
CA GLN A 551 31.39 1.42 -2.84
C GLN A 551 31.74 -0.06 -2.64
N TRP A 552 31.00 -0.92 -3.34
CA TRP A 552 31.10 -2.37 -3.26
C TRP A 552 31.20 -2.96 -4.66
N HIS A 553 32.17 -3.82 -4.90
CA HIS A 553 32.24 -4.56 -6.16
C HIS A 553 32.15 -6.06 -5.90
N MET A 554 31.56 -6.79 -6.84
CA MET A 554 31.51 -8.24 -6.78
C MET A 554 32.68 -8.80 -7.59
N GLU A 555 33.56 -9.54 -6.93
CA GLU A 555 34.72 -10.23 -7.51
C GLU A 555 34.42 -11.71 -7.71
N SER A 556 34.42 -12.15 -8.96
CA SER A 556 34.16 -13.53 -9.38
C SER A 556 35.21 -14.53 -8.90
#